data_AF-A0A497L8Z5-F1
#
_entry.id   AF-A0A497L8Z5-F1
#
_cell.length_a   1.000
_cell.length_b   1.000
_cell.length_c   1.000
_cell.angle_alpha   90.00
_cell.angle_beta   90.00
_cell.angle_gamma   90.00
#
_symmetry.space_group_name_H-M   'P 1'
#
loop_
_entity.id
_entity.type
_entity.pdbx_description
1 polymer ?
#
loop_
_entity_poly.entity_id
_entity_poly.type
_entity_poly.pdbx_seq_one_letter_code
_entity_poly.pdbx_strand_id
1 'polypeptide(L)'
;CKDAMGANAVNTMAEAVAPLIERITGGHVLLRIISNLAVRRLARAWVTVDKEAVGGEEVVDGIVDAWAFAAADPFRAATHNKGIMNGVIAVALATAQDHRALEAGAHAYAALGGHYKPLSTWEKNEDGDLVGTLEMPMAVGVVGGATRAHPVARIALKILGVKTARELAEVMVAVGLAQNLAALRALATEGIQRGHMRLHARNIAMSVGATGELVDLVVQRMIEEGTIRMDRAKEILEELLRERGQKA
;
A
#
# COMPACT_ATOMS: atom_id res chain seq x y z
N CYS A 1 -14.87 -0.95 -20.05
CA CYS A 1 -16.09 -1.66 -19.61
C CYS A 1 -16.94 -0.84 -18.62
N LYS A 2 -17.07 0.49 -18.85
CA LYS A 2 -17.72 1.45 -17.91
C LYS A 2 -17.33 1.16 -16.45
N ASP A 3 -18.30 0.82 -15.61
CA ASP A 3 -18.14 0.61 -14.17
C ASP A 3 -17.85 -0.83 -13.76
N ALA A 4 -17.70 -1.75 -14.72
CA ALA A 4 -17.28 -3.11 -14.45
C ALA A 4 -15.76 -3.26 -14.62
N MET A 5 -15.17 -4.22 -13.90
CA MET A 5 -13.79 -4.67 -14.17
C MET A 5 -13.67 -5.14 -15.62
N GLY A 6 -14.61 -5.98 -16.06
CA GLY A 6 -14.88 -6.21 -17.48
C GLY A 6 -14.26 -7.47 -18.10
N ALA A 7 -13.62 -8.34 -17.31
CA ALA A 7 -13.05 -9.60 -17.82
C ALA A 7 -14.05 -10.42 -18.64
N ASN A 8 -15.19 -10.80 -18.04
CA ASN A 8 -16.19 -11.62 -18.74
C ASN A 8 -16.72 -10.93 -19.99
N ALA A 9 -16.99 -9.62 -19.92
CA ALA A 9 -17.50 -8.86 -21.06
C ALA A 9 -16.52 -8.88 -22.25
N VAL A 10 -15.23 -8.65 -21.97
CA VAL A 10 -14.19 -8.64 -23.02
C VAL A 10 -13.93 -10.04 -23.57
N ASN A 11 -13.95 -11.07 -22.72
CA ASN A 11 -13.79 -12.46 -23.18
C ASN A 11 -14.93 -12.87 -24.10
N THR A 12 -16.19 -12.59 -23.74
CA THR A 12 -17.34 -12.87 -24.60
C THR A 12 -17.26 -12.11 -25.93
N MET A 13 -16.79 -10.85 -25.92
CA MET A 13 -16.56 -10.10 -27.14
C MET A 13 -15.47 -10.74 -28.00
N ALA A 14 -14.35 -11.15 -27.41
CA ALA A 14 -13.24 -11.81 -28.10
C ALA A 14 -13.68 -13.15 -28.71
N GLU A 15 -14.50 -13.92 -28.00
CA GLU A 15 -15.12 -15.15 -28.51
C GLU A 15 -16.04 -14.88 -29.70
N ALA A 16 -16.90 -13.86 -29.60
CA ALA A 16 -17.86 -13.52 -30.65
C ALA A 16 -17.18 -13.07 -31.96
N VAL A 17 -16.04 -12.37 -31.89
CA VAL A 17 -15.34 -11.90 -33.09
C VAL A 17 -14.40 -12.94 -33.70
N ALA A 18 -14.07 -14.03 -32.98
CA ALA A 18 -13.11 -15.03 -33.44
C ALA A 18 -13.47 -15.64 -34.82
N PRO A 19 -14.72 -16.07 -35.10
CA PRO A 19 -15.06 -16.62 -36.42
C PRO A 19 -14.89 -15.61 -37.55
N LEU A 20 -15.09 -14.31 -37.29
CA LEU A 20 -14.86 -13.27 -38.29
C LEU A 20 -13.35 -13.12 -38.58
N ILE A 21 -12.52 -13.15 -37.53
CA ILE A 21 -11.05 -13.08 -37.67
C ILE A 21 -10.50 -14.29 -38.43
N GLU A 22 -10.96 -15.50 -38.13
CA GLU A 22 -10.54 -16.71 -38.86
C GLU A 22 -10.91 -16.63 -40.35
N ARG A 23 -12.12 -16.16 -40.68
CA ARG A 23 -12.52 -15.94 -42.08
C ARG A 23 -11.66 -14.91 -42.82
N ILE A 24 -11.28 -13.82 -42.16
CA ILE A 24 -10.48 -12.75 -42.77
C ILE A 24 -9.03 -13.19 -42.96
N THR A 25 -8.47 -13.91 -41.99
CA THR A 25 -7.04 -14.24 -41.94
C THR A 25 -6.70 -15.58 -42.58
N GLY A 26 -7.67 -16.50 -42.71
CA GLY A 26 -7.44 -17.89 -43.07
C GLY A 26 -6.72 -18.71 -41.98
N GLY A 27 -6.46 -18.09 -40.82
CA GLY A 27 -5.79 -18.72 -39.69
C GLY A 27 -6.75 -19.28 -38.65
N HIS A 28 -6.18 -19.85 -37.58
CA HIS A 28 -6.93 -20.36 -36.43
C HIS A 28 -6.74 -19.46 -35.20
N VAL A 29 -7.84 -19.03 -34.59
CA VAL A 29 -7.82 -18.22 -33.36
C VAL A 29 -7.59 -19.13 -32.14
N LEU A 30 -6.44 -18.96 -31.50
CA LEU A 30 -6.02 -19.77 -30.35
C LEU A 30 -6.70 -19.32 -29.04
N LEU A 31 -6.38 -18.12 -28.55
CA LEU A 31 -6.85 -17.60 -27.26
C LEU A 31 -7.78 -16.39 -27.44
N ARG A 32 -8.80 -16.31 -26.58
CA ARG A 32 -9.81 -15.24 -26.53
C ARG A 32 -9.95 -14.75 -25.10
N ILE A 33 -8.87 -14.16 -24.59
CA ILE A 33 -8.74 -13.85 -23.16
C ILE A 33 -8.26 -12.41 -22.98
N ILE A 34 -8.78 -11.75 -21.96
CA ILE A 34 -8.32 -10.42 -21.53
C ILE A 34 -6.84 -10.44 -21.11
N SER A 35 -6.15 -9.32 -21.31
CA SER A 35 -4.84 -9.05 -20.70
C SER A 35 -5.01 -8.30 -19.37
N ASN A 36 -4.37 -8.78 -18.31
CA ASN A 36 -4.31 -8.07 -17.02
C ASN A 36 -3.30 -6.91 -17.03
N LEU A 37 -2.41 -6.84 -18.03
CA LEU A 37 -1.58 -5.66 -18.28
C LEU A 37 -2.46 -4.56 -18.92
N ALA A 38 -3.31 -3.95 -18.09
CA ALA A 38 -4.36 -3.02 -18.51
C ALA A 38 -3.83 -1.60 -18.75
N VAL A 39 -2.82 -1.45 -19.62
CA VAL A 39 -2.15 -0.16 -19.94
C VAL A 39 -3.07 0.93 -20.50
N ARG A 40 -4.26 0.55 -20.97
CA ARG A 40 -5.30 1.50 -21.44
C ARG A 40 -6.27 1.93 -20.33
N ARG A 41 -6.03 1.50 -19.09
CA ARG A 41 -6.88 1.78 -17.92
C ARG A 41 -6.00 2.15 -16.73
N LEU A 42 -5.27 3.25 -16.89
CA LEU A 42 -4.38 3.82 -15.88
C LEU A 42 -5.16 4.72 -14.93
N ALA A 43 -4.77 4.68 -13.66
CA ALA A 43 -5.14 5.67 -12.66
C ALA A 43 -3.87 6.40 -12.20
N ARG A 44 -4.03 7.69 -11.86
CA ARG A 44 -2.95 8.58 -11.47
C ARG A 44 -3.30 9.30 -10.17
N ALA A 45 -2.34 9.45 -9.29
CA ALA A 45 -2.40 10.34 -8.14
C ALA A 45 -1.11 11.14 -8.04
N TRP A 46 -1.21 12.35 -7.50
CA TRP A 46 -0.07 13.19 -7.17
C TRP A 46 -0.36 13.98 -5.90
N VAL A 47 0.70 14.40 -5.22
CA VAL A 47 0.63 15.21 -4.00
C VAL A 47 1.84 16.12 -3.91
N THR A 48 1.63 17.32 -3.39
CA THR A 48 2.70 18.19 -2.88
C THR A 48 2.52 18.28 -1.38
N VAL A 49 3.57 18.00 -0.62
CA VAL A 49 3.57 18.07 0.85
C VAL A 49 4.62 19.07 1.28
N ASP A 50 4.16 20.06 2.05
CA ASP A 50 5.02 21.07 2.67
C ASP A 50 6.14 20.39 3.48
N LYS A 51 7.38 20.86 3.31
CA LYS A 51 8.55 20.26 3.96
C LYS A 51 8.44 20.19 5.48
N GLU A 52 7.84 21.20 6.12
CA GLU A 52 7.66 21.21 7.57
C GLU A 52 6.66 20.14 7.99
N ALA A 53 5.62 19.89 7.18
CA ALA A 53 4.66 18.81 7.42
C ALA A 53 5.27 17.41 7.22
N VAL A 54 6.25 17.27 6.32
CA VAL A 54 6.98 16.00 6.11
C VAL A 54 7.93 15.71 7.29
N GLY A 55 8.55 16.74 7.85
CA GLY A 55 9.51 16.61 8.96
C GLY A 55 10.81 17.41 8.78
N GLY A 56 10.83 18.38 7.86
CA GLY A 56 11.97 19.22 7.53
C GLY A 56 12.71 18.77 6.27
N GLU A 57 13.61 19.63 5.82
CA GLU A 57 14.40 19.46 4.58
C GLU A 57 15.17 18.12 4.54
N GLU A 58 15.82 17.74 5.65
CA GLU A 58 16.58 16.48 5.72
C GLU A 58 15.71 15.24 5.47
N VAL A 59 14.44 15.29 5.87
CA VAL A 59 13.49 14.18 5.66
C VAL A 59 13.03 14.15 4.20
N VAL A 60 12.83 15.31 3.59
CA VAL A 60 12.53 15.42 2.16
C VAL A 60 13.67 14.80 1.35
N ASP A 61 14.91 15.21 1.63
CA ASP A 61 16.10 14.68 0.96
C ASP A 61 16.24 13.16 1.18
N GLY A 62 16.05 12.68 2.41
CA GLY A 62 16.07 11.25 2.70
C GLY A 62 15.00 10.44 1.96
N ILE A 63 13.81 11.01 1.74
CA ILE A 63 12.75 10.36 0.94
C ILE A 63 13.15 10.32 -0.54
N VAL A 64 13.70 11.41 -1.08
CA VAL A 64 14.18 11.47 -2.47
C VAL A 64 15.31 10.47 -2.69
N ASP A 65 16.27 10.37 -1.77
CA ASP A 65 17.35 9.38 -1.81
C ASP A 65 16.82 7.94 -1.73
N ALA A 66 15.86 7.68 -0.84
CA ALA A 66 15.24 6.36 -0.70
C ALA A 66 14.46 5.95 -1.97
N TRP A 67 13.83 6.91 -2.66
CA TRP A 67 13.23 6.69 -3.96
C TRP A 67 14.29 6.46 -5.05
N ALA A 68 15.37 7.24 -5.09
CA ALA A 68 16.45 7.09 -6.05
C ALA A 68 17.11 5.70 -5.93
N PHE A 69 17.27 5.18 -4.71
CA PHE A 69 17.70 3.80 -4.47
C PHE A 69 16.72 2.79 -5.10
N ALA A 70 15.41 2.97 -4.92
CA ALA A 70 14.42 2.11 -5.58
C ALA A 70 14.47 2.22 -7.10
N ALA A 71 14.73 3.40 -7.66
CA ALA A 71 14.85 3.61 -9.10
C ALA A 71 16.11 2.96 -9.70
N ALA A 72 17.19 2.85 -8.92
CA ALA A 72 18.46 2.27 -9.36
C ALA A 72 18.56 0.75 -9.16
N ASP A 73 17.85 0.17 -8.17
CA ASP A 73 17.98 -1.24 -7.80
C ASP A 73 16.64 -1.99 -7.81
N PRO A 74 16.46 -3.03 -8.66
CA PRO A 74 15.24 -3.83 -8.69
C PRO A 74 14.93 -4.55 -7.36
N PHE A 75 15.94 -4.89 -6.55
CA PHE A 75 15.72 -5.47 -5.22
C PHE A 75 14.99 -4.48 -4.30
N ARG A 76 15.39 -3.22 -4.33
CA ARG A 76 14.69 -2.16 -3.58
C ARG A 76 13.35 -1.82 -4.22
N ALA A 77 13.26 -1.72 -5.54
CA ALA A 77 12.02 -1.46 -6.27
C ALA A 77 10.92 -2.47 -5.92
N ALA A 78 11.27 -3.75 -5.76
CA ALA A 78 10.32 -4.79 -5.37
C ALA A 78 9.68 -4.47 -4.00
N THR A 79 10.49 -4.10 -3.01
CA THR A 79 10.00 -3.75 -1.68
C THR A 79 9.26 -2.41 -1.67
N HIS A 80 9.69 -1.46 -2.50
CA HIS A 80 9.01 -0.18 -2.70
C HIS A 80 7.58 -0.36 -3.23
N ASN A 81 7.43 -1.14 -4.30
CA ASN A 81 6.13 -1.43 -4.90
C ASN A 81 5.27 -2.31 -4.00
N LYS A 82 5.86 -3.25 -3.25
CA LYS A 82 5.15 -3.98 -2.20
C LYS A 82 4.52 -3.04 -1.17
N GLY A 83 5.24 -1.98 -0.78
CA GLY A 83 4.74 -0.94 0.12
C GLY A 83 3.51 -0.22 -0.44
N ILE A 84 3.51 0.14 -1.73
CA ILE A 84 2.33 0.69 -2.43
C ILE A 84 1.18 -0.32 -2.39
N MET A 85 1.45 -1.57 -2.76
CA MET A 85 0.43 -2.60 -2.87
C MET A 85 -0.20 -2.97 -1.52
N ASN A 86 0.50 -2.83 -0.39
CA ASN A 86 -0.13 -2.98 0.95
C ASN A 86 -1.41 -2.13 1.08
N GLY A 87 -1.37 -0.87 0.65
CA GLY A 87 -2.51 0.04 0.73
C GLY A 87 -3.57 -0.27 -0.33
N VAL A 88 -3.14 -0.48 -1.58
CA VAL A 88 -4.03 -0.80 -2.71
C VAL A 88 -4.81 -2.08 -2.45
N ILE A 89 -4.14 -3.15 -1.99
CA ILE A 89 -4.76 -4.46 -1.74
C ILE A 89 -5.75 -4.37 -0.56
N ALA A 90 -5.45 -3.59 0.47
CA ALA A 90 -6.38 -3.39 1.58
C ALA A 90 -7.72 -2.82 1.10
N VAL A 91 -7.69 -1.80 0.24
CA VAL A 91 -8.90 -1.23 -0.38
C VAL A 91 -9.55 -2.23 -1.34
N ALA A 92 -8.74 -2.95 -2.13
CA ALA A 92 -9.23 -3.97 -3.07
C ALA A 92 -10.05 -5.04 -2.34
N LEU A 93 -9.53 -5.58 -1.24
CA LEU A 93 -10.20 -6.59 -0.43
C LEU A 93 -11.47 -6.04 0.22
N ALA A 94 -11.40 -4.84 0.81
CA ALA A 94 -12.56 -4.20 1.44
C ALA A 94 -13.71 -3.96 0.44
N THR A 95 -13.38 -3.70 -0.83
CA THR A 95 -14.35 -3.43 -1.91
C THR A 95 -14.58 -4.63 -2.83
N ALA A 96 -14.14 -5.83 -2.43
CA ALA A 96 -14.26 -7.10 -3.15
C ALA A 96 -13.80 -7.05 -4.63
N GLN A 97 -12.71 -6.34 -4.88
CA GLN A 97 -11.99 -6.37 -6.16
C GLN A 97 -11.07 -7.60 -6.24
N ASP A 98 -10.71 -7.99 -7.47
CA ASP A 98 -9.69 -9.00 -7.68
C ASP A 98 -8.29 -8.40 -7.51
N HIS A 99 -7.71 -8.54 -6.31
CA HIS A 99 -6.38 -8.01 -6.04
C HIS A 99 -5.28 -8.69 -6.89
N ARG A 100 -5.45 -9.93 -7.35
CA ARG A 100 -4.45 -10.62 -8.18
C ARG A 100 -4.36 -9.97 -9.55
N ALA A 101 -5.50 -9.58 -10.12
CA ALA A 101 -5.53 -8.84 -11.38
C ALA A 101 -4.83 -7.48 -11.26
N LEU A 102 -5.03 -6.78 -10.13
CA LEU A 102 -4.37 -5.51 -9.85
C LEU A 102 -2.86 -5.67 -9.66
N GLU A 103 -2.42 -6.65 -8.86
CA GLU A 103 -1.00 -6.93 -8.64
C GLU A 103 -0.29 -7.34 -9.93
N ALA A 104 -0.88 -8.25 -10.72
CA ALA A 104 -0.32 -8.66 -12.00
C ALA A 104 -0.16 -7.47 -12.96
N GLY A 105 -1.17 -6.61 -13.05
CA GLY A 105 -1.12 -5.40 -13.86
C GLY A 105 -0.06 -4.40 -13.38
N ALA A 106 -0.02 -4.14 -12.07
CA ALA A 106 0.93 -3.21 -11.45
C ALA A 106 2.39 -3.65 -11.67
N HIS A 107 2.71 -4.89 -11.30
CA HIS A 107 4.07 -5.40 -11.37
C HIS A 107 4.55 -5.63 -12.81
N ALA A 108 3.66 -6.03 -13.73
CA ALA A 108 4.01 -6.10 -15.15
C ALA A 108 4.24 -4.69 -15.74
N TYR A 109 3.44 -3.70 -15.33
CA TYR A 109 3.63 -2.31 -15.76
C TYR A 109 4.95 -1.72 -15.26
N ALA A 110 5.33 -2.01 -14.02
CA ALA A 110 6.62 -1.63 -13.44
C ALA A 110 7.83 -2.16 -14.24
N ALA A 111 7.68 -3.25 -14.99
CA ALA A 111 8.72 -3.87 -15.81
C ALA A 111 8.60 -3.57 -17.31
N LEU A 112 7.60 -2.79 -17.75
CA LEU A 112 7.27 -2.62 -19.17
C LEU A 112 8.43 -2.05 -20.01
N GLY A 113 9.30 -1.24 -19.38
CA GLY A 113 10.49 -0.66 -20.00
C GLY A 113 11.73 -1.56 -20.04
N GLY A 114 11.60 -2.87 -19.77
CA GLY A 114 12.70 -3.84 -19.78
C GLY A 114 13.48 -3.95 -18.46
N HIS A 115 13.26 -3.02 -17.53
CA HIS A 115 13.79 -3.06 -16.17
C HIS A 115 12.66 -2.81 -15.17
N TYR A 116 12.65 -3.56 -14.08
CA TYR A 116 11.64 -3.41 -13.02
C TYR A 116 11.95 -2.16 -12.19
N LYS A 117 11.02 -1.19 -12.19
CA LYS A 117 11.16 0.14 -11.58
C LYS A 117 10.12 0.41 -10.48
N PRO A 118 10.35 1.40 -9.60
CA PRO A 118 9.32 1.87 -8.69
C PRO A 118 8.13 2.44 -9.49
N LEU A 119 6.90 2.19 -9.02
CA LEU A 119 5.68 2.70 -9.63
C LEU A 119 5.43 4.18 -9.34
N SER A 120 6.00 4.69 -8.24
CA SER A 120 5.91 6.10 -7.87
C SER A 120 7.20 6.87 -8.16
N THR A 121 7.07 8.18 -8.30
CA THR A 121 8.17 9.15 -8.31
C THR A 121 8.10 10.05 -7.08
N TRP A 122 9.26 10.44 -6.56
CA TRP A 122 9.39 11.43 -5.49
C TRP A 122 10.49 12.41 -5.85
N GLU A 123 10.16 13.69 -5.80
CA GLU A 123 11.02 14.79 -6.22
C GLU A 123 10.89 15.94 -5.21
N LYS A 124 11.87 16.84 -5.20
CA LYS A 124 11.83 18.10 -4.44
C LYS A 124 11.58 19.25 -5.42
N ASN A 125 10.58 20.09 -5.13
CA ASN A 125 10.30 21.26 -5.97
C ASN A 125 11.22 22.45 -5.62
N GLU A 126 11.02 23.59 -6.29
CA GLU A 126 11.82 24.81 -6.10
C GLU A 126 11.70 25.42 -4.69
N ASP A 127 10.58 25.19 -4.00
CA ASP A 127 10.31 25.69 -2.64
C ASP A 127 10.90 24.79 -1.53
N GLY A 128 11.43 23.62 -1.92
CA GLY A 128 11.93 22.58 -1.02
C GLY A 128 10.87 21.58 -0.57
N ASP A 129 9.66 21.64 -1.12
CA ASP A 129 8.56 20.74 -0.79
C ASP A 129 8.66 19.42 -1.53
N LEU A 130 8.09 18.38 -0.92
CA LEU A 130 8.09 17.03 -1.46
C LEU A 130 6.93 16.85 -2.45
N VAL A 131 7.26 16.43 -3.67
CA VAL A 131 6.29 16.13 -4.72
C VAL A 131 6.31 14.62 -5.01
N GLY A 132 5.15 13.98 -4.90
CA GLY A 132 4.98 12.55 -5.16
C GLY A 132 3.99 12.29 -6.28
N THR A 133 4.28 11.31 -7.14
CA THR A 133 3.32 10.84 -8.15
C THR A 133 3.25 9.31 -8.18
N LEU A 134 2.10 8.75 -8.59
CA LEU A 134 1.91 7.32 -8.83
C LEU A 134 1.01 7.11 -10.04
N GLU A 135 1.45 6.30 -10.99
CA GLU A 135 0.66 5.84 -12.12
C GLU A 135 0.72 4.31 -12.23
N MET A 136 -0.44 3.65 -12.34
CA MET A 136 -0.48 2.21 -12.57
C MET A 136 -1.81 1.74 -13.19
N PRO A 137 -1.84 0.57 -13.85
CA PRO A 137 -3.08 -0.06 -14.27
C PRO A 137 -4.02 -0.30 -13.09
N MET A 138 -5.29 0.08 -13.24
CA MET A 138 -6.30 -0.06 -12.20
C MET A 138 -7.63 -0.54 -12.78
N ALA A 139 -7.67 -1.84 -13.10
CA ALA A 139 -8.86 -2.49 -13.66
C ALA A 139 -9.84 -2.93 -12.57
N VAL A 140 -10.54 -1.96 -11.98
CA VAL A 140 -11.54 -2.19 -10.91
C VAL A 140 -12.98 -2.06 -11.43
N GLY A 141 -13.97 -2.41 -10.61
CA GLY A 141 -15.37 -2.21 -10.89
C GLY A 141 -16.21 -1.89 -9.65
N VAL A 142 -17.22 -1.06 -9.82
CA VAL A 142 -18.28 -0.82 -8.82
C VAL A 142 -19.58 -1.57 -9.15
N VAL A 143 -19.59 -2.27 -10.29
CA VAL A 143 -20.65 -3.21 -10.68
C VAL A 143 -20.07 -4.53 -11.17
N GLY A 144 -20.82 -5.62 -10.98
CA GLY A 144 -20.44 -6.98 -11.41
C GLY A 144 -19.49 -7.69 -10.44
N GLY A 145 -19.41 -9.03 -10.57
CA GLY A 145 -18.62 -9.86 -9.67
C GLY A 145 -19.11 -9.83 -8.21
N ALA A 146 -18.19 -10.03 -7.27
CA ALA A 146 -18.48 -10.06 -5.84
C ALA A 146 -18.85 -8.68 -5.24
N THR A 147 -18.57 -7.58 -5.94
CA THR A 147 -18.74 -6.19 -5.46
C THR A 147 -20.17 -5.87 -5.02
N ARG A 148 -21.17 -6.39 -5.74
CA ARG A 148 -22.60 -6.25 -5.38
C ARG A 148 -23.14 -7.41 -4.56
N ALA A 149 -22.51 -8.58 -4.63
CA ALA A 149 -22.98 -9.77 -3.93
C ALA A 149 -22.54 -9.77 -2.45
N HIS A 150 -21.35 -9.26 -2.15
CA HIS A 150 -20.79 -9.25 -0.80
C HIS A 150 -21.34 -8.07 0.02
N PRO A 151 -22.04 -8.30 1.15
CA PRO A 151 -22.66 -7.23 1.94
C PRO A 151 -21.65 -6.18 2.45
N VAL A 152 -20.49 -6.62 2.94
CA VAL A 152 -19.42 -5.72 3.41
C VAL A 152 -18.86 -4.84 2.30
N ALA A 153 -18.68 -5.37 1.08
CA ALA A 153 -18.17 -4.59 -0.04
C ALA A 153 -19.13 -3.46 -0.44
N ARG A 154 -20.44 -3.71 -0.38
CA ARG A 154 -21.46 -2.68 -0.60
C ARG A 154 -21.39 -1.57 0.45
N ILE A 155 -21.15 -1.93 1.71
CA ILE A 155 -20.99 -0.96 2.79
C ILE A 155 -19.70 -0.16 2.58
N ALA A 156 -18.58 -0.80 2.25
CA ALA A 156 -17.31 -0.13 1.98
C ALA A 156 -17.42 0.87 0.82
N LEU A 157 -18.04 0.48 -0.29
CA LEU A 157 -18.30 1.39 -1.42
C LEU A 157 -19.22 2.55 -1.04
N LYS A 158 -20.23 2.30 -0.19
CA LYS A 158 -21.12 3.36 0.34
C LYS A 158 -20.38 4.34 1.24
N ILE A 159 -19.49 3.86 2.11
CA ILE A 159 -18.64 4.69 2.98
C ILE A 159 -17.70 5.55 2.12
N LEU A 160 -17.07 4.97 1.10
CA LEU A 160 -16.21 5.70 0.17
C LEU A 160 -16.96 6.73 -0.68
N GLY A 161 -18.27 6.55 -0.89
CA GLY A 161 -19.09 7.48 -1.67
C GLY A 161 -18.79 7.50 -3.17
N VAL A 162 -18.01 6.55 -3.67
CA VAL A 162 -17.65 6.44 -5.09
C VAL A 162 -18.86 6.00 -5.93
N LYS A 163 -19.06 6.69 -7.06
CA LYS A 163 -20.14 6.47 -8.01
C LYS A 163 -19.67 5.71 -9.24
N THR A 164 -18.38 5.82 -9.58
CA THR A 164 -17.80 5.21 -10.78
C THR A 164 -16.59 4.34 -10.45
N ALA A 165 -16.28 3.39 -11.34
CA ALA A 165 -15.05 2.60 -11.22
C ALA A 165 -13.78 3.45 -11.37
N ARG A 166 -13.89 4.61 -12.02
CA ARG A 166 -12.80 5.57 -12.16
C ARG A 166 -12.48 6.23 -10.82
N GLU A 167 -13.49 6.72 -10.10
CA GLU A 167 -13.29 7.32 -8.78
C GLU A 167 -12.70 6.31 -7.78
N LEU A 168 -13.18 5.05 -7.82
CA LEU A 168 -12.57 3.99 -7.01
C LEU A 168 -11.10 3.78 -7.36
N ALA A 169 -10.76 3.76 -8.65
CA ALA A 169 -9.39 3.61 -9.11
C ALA A 169 -8.48 4.75 -8.62
N GLU A 170 -8.97 5.99 -8.71
CA GLU A 170 -8.28 7.21 -8.23
C GLU A 170 -8.04 7.16 -6.71
N VAL A 171 -9.05 6.74 -5.93
CA VAL A 171 -8.89 6.52 -4.48
C VAL A 171 -7.82 5.47 -4.19
N MET A 172 -7.81 4.35 -4.93
CA MET A 172 -6.85 3.26 -4.69
C MET A 172 -5.41 3.68 -4.98
N VAL A 173 -5.15 4.42 -6.05
CA VAL A 173 -3.79 4.95 -6.31
C VAL A 173 -3.42 6.05 -5.32
N ALA A 174 -4.35 6.89 -4.87
CA ALA A 174 -4.06 7.87 -3.82
C ALA A 174 -3.68 7.19 -2.49
N VAL A 175 -4.40 6.14 -2.08
CA VAL A 175 -4.05 5.31 -0.91
C VAL A 175 -2.69 4.63 -1.11
N GLY A 176 -2.40 4.10 -2.30
CA GLY A 176 -1.10 3.52 -2.64
C GLY A 176 0.06 4.52 -2.49
N LEU A 177 -0.13 5.75 -2.98
CA LEU A 177 0.85 6.83 -2.86
C LEU A 177 1.05 7.26 -1.40
N ALA A 178 -0.02 7.40 -0.63
CA ALA A 178 0.05 7.71 0.80
C ALA A 178 0.75 6.61 1.61
N GLN A 179 0.46 5.34 1.31
CA GLN A 179 1.12 4.21 1.95
C GLN A 179 2.63 4.16 1.63
N ASN A 180 2.99 4.54 0.40
CA ASN A 180 4.39 4.65 -0.01
C ASN A 180 5.11 5.79 0.71
N LEU A 181 4.50 6.98 0.79
CA LEU A 181 5.05 8.11 1.54
C LEU A 181 5.31 7.72 3.01
N ALA A 182 4.33 7.10 3.67
CA ALA A 182 4.47 6.68 5.06
C ALA A 182 5.64 5.71 5.26
N ALA A 183 5.84 4.77 4.32
CA ALA A 183 6.94 3.82 4.36
C ALA A 183 8.31 4.49 4.13
N LEU A 184 8.41 5.39 3.15
CA LEU A 184 9.65 6.11 2.85
C LEU A 184 10.01 7.07 3.98
N ARG A 185 9.05 7.85 4.47
CA ARG A 185 9.23 8.77 5.60
C ARG A 185 9.74 8.02 6.82
N ALA A 186 9.10 6.89 7.17
CA ALA A 186 9.56 6.07 8.28
C ALA A 186 11.02 5.65 8.07
N LEU A 187 11.38 5.11 6.91
CA LEU A 187 12.75 4.69 6.58
C LEU A 187 13.79 5.83 6.60
N ALA A 188 13.38 7.04 6.23
CA ALA A 188 14.24 8.21 6.16
C ALA A 188 14.47 8.87 7.53
N THR A 189 13.47 8.87 8.42
CA THR A 189 13.56 9.55 9.73
C THR A 189 14.08 8.65 10.85
N GLU A 190 13.69 7.37 10.86
CA GLU A 190 14.07 6.41 11.91
C GLU A 190 14.21 5.02 11.30
N GLY A 191 15.29 4.30 11.58
CA GLY A 191 15.36 2.89 11.16
C GLY A 191 14.12 2.13 11.67
N ILE A 192 13.30 1.57 10.74
CA ILE A 192 12.01 0.89 11.02
C ILE A 192 12.06 -0.01 12.26
N GLN A 193 13.21 -0.62 12.50
CA GLN A 193 13.51 -1.43 13.67
C GLN A 193 13.16 -0.73 14.99
N ARG A 194 13.46 0.55 15.19
CA ARG A 194 13.14 1.25 16.44
C ARG A 194 11.62 1.38 16.67
N GLY A 195 10.87 1.75 15.63
CA GLY A 195 9.40 1.85 15.71
C GLY A 195 8.73 0.48 15.93
N HIS A 196 9.15 -0.54 15.19
CA HIS A 196 8.67 -1.92 15.37
C HIS A 196 9.03 -2.47 16.76
N MET A 197 10.25 -2.20 17.24
CA MET A 197 10.68 -2.63 18.57
C MET A 197 9.87 -1.95 19.67
N ARG A 198 9.48 -0.67 19.49
CA ARG A 198 8.59 0.02 20.43
C ARG A 198 7.18 -0.57 20.46
N LEU A 199 6.62 -0.94 19.30
CA LEU A 199 5.33 -1.64 19.24
C LEU A 199 5.42 -3.05 19.84
N HIS A 200 6.49 -3.78 19.55
CA HIS A 200 6.75 -5.10 20.10
C HIS A 200 6.90 -5.07 21.62
N ALA A 201 7.67 -4.10 22.14
CA ALA A 201 7.78 -3.80 23.57
C ALA A 201 6.41 -3.52 24.19
N ARG A 202 5.57 -2.72 23.52
CA ARG A 202 4.21 -2.39 24.00
C ARG A 202 3.34 -3.64 24.12
N ASN A 203 3.38 -4.53 23.14
CA ASN A 203 2.65 -5.80 23.18
C ASN A 203 3.15 -6.70 24.32
N ILE A 204 4.47 -6.77 24.54
CA ILE A 204 5.04 -7.53 25.65
C ILE A 204 4.60 -6.93 27.00
N ALA A 205 4.69 -5.61 27.18
CA ALA A 205 4.24 -4.93 28.40
C ALA A 205 2.76 -5.22 28.72
N MET A 206 1.89 -5.15 27.71
CA MET A 206 0.48 -5.50 27.88
C MET A 206 0.28 -7.00 28.21
N SER A 207 1.07 -7.89 27.61
CA SER A 207 0.96 -9.34 27.84
C SER A 207 1.32 -9.75 29.27
N VAL A 208 2.21 -9.00 29.94
CA VAL A 208 2.56 -9.23 31.36
C VAL A 208 1.60 -8.53 32.33
N GLY A 209 0.54 -7.88 31.83
CA GLY A 209 -0.50 -7.27 32.63
C GLY A 209 -0.32 -5.78 32.94
N ALA A 210 0.60 -5.08 32.27
CA ALA A 210 0.70 -3.63 32.40
C ALA A 210 -0.55 -2.96 31.82
N THR A 211 -1.09 -1.97 32.52
CA THR A 211 -2.29 -1.22 32.12
C THR A 211 -2.12 0.28 32.34
N GLY A 212 -2.83 1.09 31.54
CA GLY A 212 -2.73 2.55 31.60
C GLY A 212 -1.29 3.05 31.43
N GLU A 213 -0.88 3.97 32.28
CA GLU A 213 0.46 4.59 32.27
C GLU A 213 1.61 3.59 32.49
N LEU A 214 1.34 2.45 33.13
CA LEU A 214 2.37 1.43 33.37
C LEU A 214 2.88 0.81 32.07
N VAL A 215 2.05 0.77 31.02
CA VAL A 215 2.46 0.25 29.70
C VAL A 215 3.61 1.09 29.16
N ASP A 216 3.46 2.42 29.15
CA ASP A 216 4.46 3.31 28.57
C ASP A 216 5.74 3.34 29.41
N LEU A 217 5.63 3.24 30.75
CA LEU A 217 6.79 3.15 31.65
C LEU A 217 7.59 1.85 31.47
N VAL A 218 6.91 0.70 31.37
CA VAL A 218 7.55 -0.60 31.14
C VAL A 218 8.23 -0.62 29.77
N VAL A 219 7.57 -0.09 28.74
CA VAL A 219 8.14 0.05 27.39
C VAL A 219 9.39 0.92 27.41
N GLN A 220 9.35 2.06 28.09
CA GLN A 220 10.46 2.99 28.16
C GLN A 220 11.69 2.34 28.82
N ARG A 221 11.53 1.69 29.99
CA ARG A 221 12.63 0.95 30.65
C ARG A 221 13.19 -0.17 29.78
N MET A 222 12.35 -0.97 29.12
CA MET A 222 12.83 -2.05 28.23
C MET A 222 13.65 -1.52 27.05
N ILE A 223 13.29 -0.36 26.51
CA ILE A 223 14.02 0.28 25.40
C ILE A 223 15.34 0.86 25.88
N GLU A 224 15.34 1.55 27.03
CA GLU A 224 16.56 2.11 27.65
C GLU A 224 17.57 1.03 28.02
N GLU A 225 17.10 -0.12 28.52
CA GLU A 225 17.93 -1.28 28.86
C GLU A 225 18.32 -2.14 27.64
N GLY A 226 17.77 -1.85 26.45
CA GLY A 226 17.97 -2.65 25.24
C GLY A 226 17.47 -4.09 25.34
N THR A 227 16.65 -4.42 26.34
CA THR A 227 16.23 -5.78 26.69
C THR A 227 14.71 -5.92 26.58
N ILE A 228 14.25 -6.32 25.39
CA ILE A 228 12.82 -6.48 25.10
C ILE A 228 12.43 -7.96 25.22
N ARG A 229 12.12 -8.41 26.45
CA ARG A 229 11.74 -9.79 26.77
C ARG A 229 10.63 -9.83 27.82
N MET A 230 9.83 -10.90 27.80
CA MET A 230 8.70 -11.08 28.72
C MET A 230 9.12 -11.19 30.20
N ASP A 231 10.22 -11.89 30.48
CA ASP A 231 10.78 -12.02 31.84
C ASP A 231 11.14 -10.64 32.41
N ARG A 232 11.90 -9.84 31.67
CA ARG A 232 12.29 -8.50 32.10
C ARG A 232 11.11 -7.53 32.20
N ALA A 233 10.15 -7.60 31.27
CA ALA A 233 8.94 -6.79 31.33
C ALA A 233 8.14 -7.03 32.63
N LYS A 234 8.09 -8.28 33.09
CA LYS A 234 7.43 -8.66 34.33
C LYS A 234 8.17 -8.12 35.56
N GLU A 235 9.49 -8.23 35.59
CA GLU A 235 10.31 -7.64 36.66
C GLU A 235 10.12 -6.13 36.78
N ILE A 236 10.20 -5.41 35.64
CA ILE A 236 10.00 -3.96 35.60
C ILE A 236 8.60 -3.58 36.12
N LEU A 237 7.57 -4.33 35.72
CA LEU A 237 6.21 -4.10 36.19
C LEU A 237 6.09 -4.30 37.71
N GLU A 238 6.69 -5.36 38.26
CA GLU A 238 6.70 -5.64 39.71
C GLU A 238 7.49 -4.59 40.51
N GLU A 239 8.57 -4.04 39.95
CA GLU A 239 9.32 -2.92 40.52
C GLU A 239 8.44 -1.66 40.59
N LEU A 240 7.83 -1.27 39.46
CA LEU A 240 6.97 -0.08 39.38
C LEU A 240 5.74 -0.16 40.29
N LEU A 241 5.14 -1.35 40.45
CA LEU A 241 4.02 -1.58 41.36
C LEU A 241 4.46 -1.47 42.84
N ARG A 242 5.65 -1.98 43.19
CA ARG A 242 6.22 -1.83 44.54
C ARG A 242 6.54 -0.38 44.88
N GLU A 243 7.14 0.36 43.94
CA GLU A 243 7.44 1.78 44.09
C GLU A 243 6.18 2.64 44.28
N ARG A 244 5.07 2.32 43.59
CA ARG A 244 3.77 2.98 43.79
C ARG A 244 3.12 2.58 45.11
N GLY A 245 3.24 1.33 45.55
CA GLY A 245 2.70 0.85 46.82
C GLY A 245 3.41 1.40 48.06
N GLN A 246 4.67 1.85 47.95
CA GLN A 246 5.42 2.49 49.05
C GLN A 246 5.18 4.01 49.15
N LYS A 247 4.55 4.62 48.15
CA LYS A 247 4.22 6.06 48.09
C LYS A 247 2.78 6.39 48.47
N ALA A 248 1.96 5.38 48.76
CA ALA A 248 0.59 5.49 49.26
C ALA A 248 0.56 5.21 50.78
#